data_AF-A0A7S3HCN2-F1
#
_entry.id   AF-A0A7S3HCN2-F1
#
_cell.length_a   1.000
_cell.length_b   1.000
_cell.length_c   1.000
_cell.angle_alpha   90.00
_cell.angle_beta   90.00
_cell.angle_gamma   90.00
#
_symmetry.space_group_name_H-M   'P 1'
#
loop_
_entity.id
_entity.type
_entity.pdbx_description
1 polymer ?
#
loop_
_entity_poly.entity_id
_entity_poly.type
_entity_poly.pdbx_seq_one_letter_code
_entity_poly.pdbx_strand_id
1 'polypeptide(L)'
;ARKEEKKKAKEEEKRKKEEEKKRKEDERVAAQNAKTTGPSCTLHNFMEHNFANLFIQSETKTDRKWTNVSELNASMKDQQIWVRARVHNSRKQGNKLCFLTLRQDVATVQAVAFGQEIA
;
A
#
# COMPACT_ATOMS: atom_id res chain seq x y z
N ALA A 1 31.52 -43.20 -1.49
CA ALA A 1 31.11 -42.97 -2.89
C ALA A 1 29.57 -42.89 -3.05
N ARG A 2 28.85 -43.99 -3.27
CA ARG A 2 27.42 -43.98 -3.68
C ARG A 2 26.42 -43.29 -2.71
N LYS A 3 26.70 -43.27 -1.40
CA LYS A 3 25.88 -42.59 -0.37
C LYS A 3 26.08 -41.07 -0.34
N GLU A 4 27.27 -40.57 -0.68
CA GLU A 4 27.57 -39.14 -0.72
C GLU A 4 27.03 -38.50 -1.99
N GLU A 5 27.13 -39.18 -3.13
CA GLU A 5 26.53 -38.75 -4.40
C GLU A 5 25.00 -38.64 -4.27
N LYS A 6 24.35 -39.59 -3.57
CA LYS A 6 22.90 -39.55 -3.31
C LYS A 6 22.50 -38.44 -2.33
N LYS A 7 23.40 -37.99 -1.44
CA LYS A 7 23.16 -36.83 -0.56
C LYS A 7 23.31 -35.51 -1.33
N LYS A 8 24.36 -35.37 -2.14
CA LYS A 8 24.59 -34.19 -2.99
C LYS A 8 23.47 -34.00 -4.02
N ALA A 9 23.00 -35.07 -4.64
CA ALA A 9 21.86 -35.01 -5.56
C ALA A 9 20.55 -34.56 -4.88
N LYS A 10 20.28 -34.99 -3.63
CA LYS A 10 19.10 -34.56 -2.86
C LYS A 10 19.19 -33.11 -2.41
N GLU A 11 20.38 -32.62 -2.10
CA GLU A 11 20.62 -31.24 -1.68
C GLU A 11 20.47 -30.27 -2.87
N GLU A 12 20.95 -30.68 -4.05
CA GLU A 12 20.79 -29.90 -5.28
C GLU A 12 19.31 -29.86 -5.74
N GLU A 13 18.57 -30.97 -5.61
CA GLU A 13 17.14 -31.00 -5.89
C GLU A 13 16.33 -30.14 -4.91
N LYS A 14 16.75 -30.08 -3.62
CA LYS A 14 16.11 -29.23 -2.61
C LYS A 14 16.36 -27.74 -2.89
N ARG A 15 17.57 -27.36 -3.29
CA ARG A 15 17.90 -25.99 -3.72
C ARG A 15 17.09 -25.56 -4.95
N LYS A 16 16.98 -26.43 -5.97
CA LYS A 16 16.16 -26.15 -7.17
C LYS A 16 14.68 -25.95 -6.81
N LYS A 17 14.15 -26.73 -5.86
CA LYS A 17 12.76 -26.57 -5.36
C LYS A 17 12.56 -25.30 -4.54
N GLU A 18 13.56 -24.85 -3.77
CA GLU A 18 13.49 -23.59 -3.02
C GLU A 18 13.58 -22.36 -3.94
N GLU A 19 14.46 -22.39 -4.95
CA GLU A 19 14.58 -21.33 -5.95
C GLU A 19 13.32 -21.19 -6.82
N GLU A 20 12.68 -22.31 -7.19
CA GLU A 20 11.42 -22.29 -7.94
C GLU A 20 10.24 -21.76 -7.09
N LYS A 21 10.19 -22.10 -5.79
CA LYS A 21 9.20 -21.53 -4.87
C LYS A 21 9.40 -20.03 -4.68
N LYS A 22 10.66 -19.57 -4.56
CA LYS A 22 10.97 -18.15 -4.44
C LYS A 22 10.57 -17.38 -5.71
N ARG A 23 10.88 -17.91 -6.90
CA ARG A 23 10.41 -17.34 -8.18
C ARG A 23 8.89 -17.24 -8.28
N LYS A 24 8.15 -18.28 -7.85
CA LYS A 24 6.67 -18.25 -7.86
C LYS A 24 6.09 -17.26 -6.85
N GLU A 25 6.73 -17.09 -5.69
CA GLU A 25 6.32 -16.08 -4.72
C GLU A 25 6.62 -14.67 -5.23
N ASP A 26 7.79 -14.45 -5.81
CA ASP A 26 8.17 -13.16 -6.40
C ASP A 26 7.24 -12.78 -7.56
N GLU A 27 6.86 -13.74 -8.40
CA GLU A 27 5.89 -13.55 -9.49
C GLU A 27 4.47 -13.28 -8.97
N ARG A 28 4.06 -13.95 -7.89
CA ARG A 28 2.76 -13.71 -7.24
C ARG A 28 2.71 -12.34 -6.57
N VAL A 29 3.79 -11.93 -5.90
CA VAL A 29 3.93 -10.60 -5.30
C VAL A 29 3.97 -9.53 -6.39
N ALA A 30 4.67 -9.76 -7.50
CA ALA A 30 4.68 -8.85 -8.64
C ALA A 30 3.30 -8.70 -9.29
N ALA A 31 2.57 -9.80 -9.49
CA ALA A 31 1.20 -9.78 -10.03
C ALA A 31 0.21 -9.10 -9.08
N GLN A 32 0.39 -9.27 -7.76
CA GLN A 32 -0.43 -8.59 -6.75
C GLN A 32 -0.11 -7.08 -6.69
N ASN A 33 1.17 -6.71 -6.79
CA ASN A 33 1.60 -5.32 -6.85
C ASN A 33 1.09 -4.64 -8.14
N ALA A 34 1.13 -5.32 -9.29
CA ALA A 34 0.62 -4.78 -10.56
C ALA A 34 -0.89 -4.46 -10.50
N LYS A 35 -1.68 -5.27 -9.78
CA LYS A 35 -3.12 -5.01 -9.57
C LYS A 35 -3.41 -3.93 -8.54
N THR A 36 -2.47 -3.69 -7.61
CA THR A 36 -2.65 -2.74 -6.50
C THR A 36 -2.02 -1.37 -6.79
N THR A 37 -1.20 -1.26 -7.83
CA THR A 37 -0.52 -0.02 -8.19
C THR A 37 -1.52 0.91 -8.89
N GLY A 38 -1.96 1.95 -8.17
CA GLY A 38 -2.79 3.01 -8.74
C GLY A 38 -2.07 3.76 -9.87
N PRO A 39 -2.83 4.49 -10.71
CA PRO A 39 -2.25 5.26 -11.81
C PRO A 39 -1.17 6.22 -11.28
N SER A 40 -0.09 6.38 -12.05
CA SER A 40 0.93 7.39 -11.76
C SER A 40 0.40 8.73 -12.25
N CYS A 41 0.28 9.71 -11.35
CA CYS A 41 -0.23 11.03 -11.67
C CYS A 41 0.79 12.10 -11.30
N THR A 42 0.77 13.19 -12.05
CA THR A 42 1.54 14.42 -11.74
C THR A 42 0.68 15.40 -10.95
N LEU A 43 1.30 16.47 -10.44
CA LEU A 43 0.58 17.58 -9.80
C LEU A 43 -0.41 18.30 -10.73
N HIS A 44 -0.34 18.08 -12.04
CA HIS A 44 -1.24 18.69 -13.02
C HIS A 44 -2.51 17.85 -13.23
N ASN A 45 -2.40 16.53 -13.13
CA ASN A 45 -3.49 15.58 -13.45
C ASN A 45 -4.12 14.93 -12.21
N PHE A 46 -3.67 15.26 -11.00
CA PHE A 46 -4.13 14.59 -9.78
C PHE A 46 -5.64 14.69 -9.55
N MET A 47 -6.33 15.69 -10.12
CA MET A 47 -7.78 15.87 -9.96
C MET A 47 -8.61 14.93 -10.86
N GLU A 48 -8.00 14.33 -11.87
CA GLU A 48 -8.69 13.41 -12.79
C GLU A 48 -8.97 12.05 -12.14
N HIS A 49 -8.21 11.70 -11.10
CA HIS A 49 -8.31 10.42 -10.41
C HIS A 49 -8.58 10.60 -8.92
N ASN A 50 -9.51 9.79 -8.38
CA ASN A 50 -9.82 9.78 -6.94
C ASN A 50 -8.69 9.20 -6.09
N PHE A 51 -7.81 8.38 -6.66
CA PHE A 51 -6.62 7.83 -6.02
C PHE A 51 -5.50 7.65 -7.06
N ALA A 52 -4.26 7.87 -6.64
CA ALA A 52 -3.10 7.78 -7.52
C ALA A 52 -1.80 7.68 -6.71
N ASN A 53 -0.75 7.24 -7.38
CA ASN A 53 0.62 7.42 -6.91
C ASN A 53 1.11 8.78 -7.39
N LEU A 54 1.55 9.62 -6.46
CA LEU A 54 2.02 10.98 -6.73
C LEU A 54 3.48 11.13 -6.33
N PHE A 55 4.31 11.61 -7.25
CA PHE A 55 5.68 12.02 -6.98
C PHE A 55 5.76 13.54 -6.88
N ILE A 56 6.35 14.07 -5.81
CA ILE A 56 6.36 15.50 -5.51
C ILE A 56 7.74 16.08 -5.81
N GLN A 57 7.84 16.96 -6.80
CA GLN A 57 9.06 17.69 -7.18
C GLN A 57 8.92 19.21 -7.10
N SER A 58 7.98 19.72 -6.30
CA SER A 58 7.73 21.16 -6.12
C SER A 58 7.38 21.92 -7.41
N GLU A 59 6.76 21.26 -8.38
CA GLU A 59 6.33 21.85 -9.65
C GLU A 59 5.30 22.98 -9.46
N THR A 60 4.40 22.84 -8.49
CA THR A 60 3.32 23.80 -8.23
C THR A 60 3.08 23.99 -6.73
N LYS A 61 2.59 25.18 -6.35
CA LYS A 61 2.12 25.47 -4.99
C LYS A 61 0.60 25.37 -4.96
N THR A 62 0.07 24.61 -4.03
CA THR A 62 -1.37 24.43 -3.83
C THR A 62 -1.84 25.18 -2.59
N ASP A 63 -3.04 25.75 -2.59
CA ASP A 63 -3.66 26.43 -1.44
C ASP A 63 -4.23 25.47 -0.37
N ARG A 64 -3.74 24.23 -0.33
CA ARG A 64 -4.24 23.21 0.60
C ARG A 64 -3.77 23.48 2.01
N LYS A 65 -4.72 23.56 2.93
CA LYS A 65 -4.44 23.58 4.37
C LYS A 65 -4.35 22.17 4.92
N TRP A 66 -3.14 21.75 5.27
CA TRP A 66 -2.89 20.45 5.90
C TRP A 66 -3.23 20.51 7.39
N THR A 67 -4.05 19.57 7.85
CA THR A 67 -4.43 19.38 9.24
C THR A 67 -3.62 18.22 9.82
N ASN A 68 -3.06 18.42 11.02
CA ASN A 68 -2.33 17.37 11.72
C ASN A 68 -3.31 16.35 12.31
N VAL A 69 -2.92 15.06 12.33
CA VAL A 69 -3.74 14.00 12.93
C VAL A 69 -4.02 14.26 14.41
N SER A 70 -3.08 14.89 15.14
CA SER A 70 -3.25 15.26 16.54
C SER A 70 -4.29 16.34 16.80
N GLU A 71 -4.64 17.12 15.78
CA GLU A 71 -5.62 18.23 15.88
C GLU A 71 -7.05 17.76 15.60
N LEU A 72 -7.22 16.54 15.07
CA LEU A 72 -8.53 15.99 14.74
C LEU A 72 -9.36 15.78 16.01
N ASN A 73 -10.42 16.57 16.14
CA ASN A 73 -11.30 16.54 17.29
C ASN A 73 -12.76 16.80 16.87
N ALA A 74 -13.69 16.68 17.82
CA ALA A 74 -15.13 16.78 17.56
C ALA A 74 -15.58 18.13 16.96
N SER A 75 -14.83 19.22 17.13
CA SER A 75 -15.16 20.52 16.51
C SER A 75 -15.03 20.51 14.98
N MET A 76 -14.27 19.57 14.42
CA MET A 76 -14.04 19.42 12.98
C MET A 76 -15.03 18.42 12.35
N LYS A 77 -16.09 18.04 13.07
CA LYS A 77 -17.12 17.15 12.55
C LYS A 77 -17.74 17.73 11.29
N ASP A 78 -17.98 16.87 10.30
CA ASP A 78 -18.61 17.18 9.00
C ASP A 78 -17.82 18.17 8.12
N GLN A 79 -16.56 18.49 8.48
CA GLN A 79 -15.68 19.33 7.68
C GLN A 79 -14.81 18.50 6.73
N GLN A 80 -14.56 19.05 5.54
CA GLN A 80 -13.56 18.50 4.61
C GLN A 80 -12.17 19.02 4.96
N ILE A 81 -11.22 18.11 5.13
CA ILE A 81 -9.86 18.42 5.56
C ILE A 81 -8.83 17.68 4.70
N TRP A 82 -7.62 18.23 4.63
CA TRP A 82 -6.48 17.55 4.02
C TRP A 82 -5.57 17.00 5.11
N VAL A 83 -5.29 15.70 5.06
CA VAL A 83 -4.40 15.03 6.03
C VAL A 83 -3.27 14.35 5.27
N ARG A 84 -2.04 14.52 5.77
CA ARG A 84 -0.86 13.79 5.30
C ARG A 84 -0.34 12.93 6.44
N ALA A 85 -0.44 11.62 6.29
CA ALA A 85 -0.08 10.66 7.32
C ALA A 85 0.53 9.40 6.72
N ARG A 86 1.16 8.57 7.56
CA ARG A 86 1.60 7.23 7.19
C ARG A 86 0.47 6.23 7.42
N VAL A 87 0.27 5.30 6.51
CA VAL A 87 -0.61 4.16 6.75
C VAL A 87 0.11 3.19 7.69
N HIS A 88 -0.41 3.05 8.91
CA HIS A 88 0.13 2.13 9.91
C HIS A 88 -0.43 0.71 9.74
N ASN A 89 -1.72 0.61 9.42
CA ASN A 89 -2.39 -0.65 9.15
C ASN A 89 -3.49 -0.42 8.09
N SER A 90 -3.68 -1.39 7.22
CA SER A 90 -4.79 -1.43 6.26
C SER A 90 -5.48 -2.79 6.34
N ARG A 91 -6.80 -2.80 6.53
CA ARG A 91 -7.60 -4.03 6.49
C ARG A 91 -8.85 -3.82 5.64
N LYS A 92 -9.11 -4.77 4.75
CA LYS A 92 -10.38 -4.85 4.01
C LYS A 92 -11.42 -5.56 4.89
N GLN A 93 -12.62 -5.01 4.97
CA GLN A 93 -13.75 -5.61 5.68
C GLN A 93 -14.93 -5.77 4.71
N GLY A 94 -15.23 -7.01 4.34
CA GLY A 94 -16.18 -7.31 3.26
C GLY A 94 -15.67 -6.84 1.90
N ASN A 95 -16.58 -6.69 0.93
CA ASN A 95 -16.18 -6.33 -0.44
C ASN A 95 -15.96 -4.83 -0.65
N LYS A 96 -16.65 -3.97 0.11
CA LYS A 96 -16.75 -2.52 -0.21
C LYS A 96 -16.07 -1.59 0.80
N LEU A 97 -15.66 -2.09 1.96
CA LEU A 97 -15.07 -1.26 3.03
C LEU A 97 -13.60 -1.59 3.23
N CYS A 98 -12.80 -0.54 3.37
CA CYS A 98 -11.42 -0.63 3.80
C CYS A 98 -11.21 0.29 5.00
N PHE A 99 -10.65 -0.26 6.07
CA PHE A 99 -10.26 0.47 7.27
C PHE A 99 -8.75 0.71 7.23
N LEU A 100 -8.37 1.96 7.44
CA LEU A 100 -7.00 2.43 7.45
C LEU A 100 -6.72 3.03 8.83
N THR A 101 -5.65 2.60 9.47
CA THR A 101 -5.10 3.30 10.64
C THR A 101 -4.03 4.26 10.12
N LEU A 102 -4.32 5.55 10.15
CA LEU A 102 -3.39 6.61 9.78
C LEU A 102 -2.62 7.05 11.02
N ARG A 103 -1.29 7.17 10.88
CA ARG A 103 -0.39 7.61 11.94
C ARG A 103 0.42 8.82 11.50
N GLN A 104 0.47 9.83 12.37
CA GLN A 104 1.40 10.94 12.27
C GLN A 104 2.09 11.06 13.64
N ASP A 105 3.41 10.84 13.66
CA ASP A 105 4.21 10.77 14.88
C ASP A 105 3.64 9.76 15.91
N VAL A 106 3.10 10.27 17.02
CA VAL A 106 2.49 9.51 18.11
C VAL A 106 0.96 9.43 18.01
N ALA A 107 0.33 10.27 17.19
CA ALA A 107 -1.11 10.32 17.04
C ALA A 107 -1.59 9.34 15.95
N THR A 108 -2.74 8.71 16.20
CA THR A 108 -3.38 7.81 15.24
C THR A 108 -4.86 8.13 15.08
N VAL A 109 -5.38 7.94 13.88
CA VAL A 109 -6.79 8.10 13.55
C VAL A 109 -7.24 6.97 12.63
N GLN A 110 -8.49 6.55 12.77
CA GLN A 110 -9.10 5.58 11.86
C GLN A 110 -9.76 6.30 10.68
N ALA A 111 -9.35 5.95 9.47
CA ALA A 111 -10.02 6.36 8.24
C ALA A 111 -10.77 5.16 7.64
N VAL A 112 -11.91 5.43 7.02
CA VAL A 112 -12.73 4.43 6.35
C VAL A 112 -12.88 4.85 4.90
N ALA A 113 -12.42 4.00 3.98
CA ALA A 113 -12.64 4.17 2.56
C ALA A 113 -13.79 3.25 2.13
N PHE A 114 -14.78 3.83 1.45
CA PHE A 114 -15.83 3.09 0.78
C PHE A 114 -15.56 3.10 -0.71
N GLY A 115 -15.53 1.93 -1.33
CA GLY A 115 -15.42 1.81 -2.78
C GLY A 115 -16.56 1.00 -3.33
N GLN A 116 -17.28 1.57 -4.29
CA GLN A 116 -18.15 0.78 -5.15
C GLN A 116 -17.35 -0.14 -6.09
N GLU A 117 -16.07 0.17 -6.33
CA GLU A 117 -15.18 -0.51 -7.30
C GLU A 117 -13.95 -1.19 -6.66
N ILE A 118 -13.93 -1.47 -5.35
CA ILE A 118 -12.83 -2.27 -4.73
C ILE A 118 -13.11 -3.76 -4.97
N ALA A 119 -13.13 -4.17 -6.24
CA ALA A 119 -13.24 -5.55 -6.69
C ALA A 119 -11.88 -6.06 -7.17
#